data_AF-V6MCJ4-F1
#
_entry.id   AF-V6MCJ4-F1
#
_cell.length_a   1.000
_cell.length_b   1.000
_cell.length_c   1.000
_cell.angle_alpha   90.00
_cell.angle_beta   90.00
_cell.angle_gamma   90.00
#
_symmetry.space_group_name_H-M   'P 1'
#
loop_
_entity.id
_entity.type
_entity.pdbx_description
1 polymer ?
#
loop_
_entity_poly.entity_id
_entity_poly.type
_entity_poly.pdbx_seq_one_letter_code
_entity_poly.pdbx_strand_id
1 'polypeptide(L)'
;MKRIILLVLCMGIIFIGAFTIEVETAPPASTRIILENTHQTYISPPCYEQAQKTNNLSEADLKKAQDLNYQPESGCTKDSLEPIKQSIAYAIAEKMGLKESKWEW
;
A
#
# COMPACT_ATOMS: atom_id res chain seq x y z
N MET A 1 -7.47 43.67 -0.18
CA MET A 1 -7.54 43.14 1.20
C MET A 1 -8.58 42.03 1.37
N LYS A 2 -9.89 42.27 1.19
CA LYS A 2 -10.95 41.23 1.36
C LYS A 2 -10.73 39.95 0.52
N ARG A 3 -10.30 40.09 -0.74
CA ARG A 3 -9.98 38.96 -1.62
C ARG A 3 -8.78 38.12 -1.14
N ILE A 4 -7.78 38.78 -0.56
CA ILE A 4 -6.57 38.10 -0.03
C ILE A 4 -6.94 37.32 1.23
N ILE A 5 -7.72 37.92 2.13
CA ILE A 5 -8.22 37.25 3.34
C ILE A 5 -9.03 36.00 2.97
N LEU A 6 -9.90 36.09 1.97
CA LEU A 6 -10.70 34.96 1.50
C LEU A 6 -9.82 33.83 0.92
N LEU A 7 -8.80 34.17 0.12
CA LEU A 7 -7.85 33.19 -0.41
C LEU A 7 -7.07 32.48 0.71
N VAL A 8 -6.59 33.21 1.71
CA VAL A 8 -5.86 32.64 2.85
C VAL A 8 -6.76 31.71 3.65
N LEU A 9 -8.02 32.09 3.90
CA LEU A 9 -9.00 31.24 4.56
C LEU A 9 -9.27 29.96 3.77
N CYS A 10 -9.52 30.06 2.46
CA CYS A 10 -9.72 28.90 1.60
C CYS A 10 -8.52 27.96 1.64
N MET A 11 -7.30 28.51 1.55
CA MET A 11 -6.08 27.72 1.58
C MET A 11 -5.87 27.05 2.94
N GLY A 12 -6.20 27.75 4.05
CA GLY A 12 -6.19 27.17 5.39
C GLY A 12 -7.16 26.01 5.54
N ILE A 13 -8.38 26.12 5.01
CA ILE A 13 -9.38 25.05 5.04
C ILE A 13 -8.90 23.82 4.25
N ILE A 14 -8.35 24.03 3.06
CA ILE A 14 -7.79 22.94 2.24
C ILE A 14 -6.65 22.25 2.98
N PHE A 15 -5.75 23.03 3.58
CA PHE A 15 -4.63 22.50 4.33
C PHE A 15 -5.10 21.67 5.53
N ILE A 16 -6.01 22.20 6.34
CA ILE A 16 -6.60 21.46 7.46
C ILE A 16 -7.26 20.17 6.96
N GLY A 17 -8.10 20.26 5.91
CA GLY A 17 -8.78 19.10 5.33
C GLY A 17 -7.82 18.03 4.83
N ALA A 18 -6.69 18.40 4.23
CA ALA A 18 -5.69 17.46 3.72
C ALA A 18 -5.06 16.60 4.83
N PHE A 19 -4.95 17.14 6.05
CA PHE A 19 -4.39 16.41 7.20
C PHE A 19 -5.44 15.73 8.08
N THR A 20 -6.71 16.16 8.04
CA THR A 20 -7.78 15.60 8.89
C THR A 20 -8.68 14.58 8.20
N ILE A 21 -8.82 14.64 6.87
CA ILE A 21 -9.66 13.70 6.12
C ILE A 21 -8.84 12.45 5.83
N GLU A 22 -9.32 11.32 6.36
CA GLU A 22 -8.74 10.00 6.11
C GLU A 22 -9.31 9.40 4.81
N VAL A 23 -8.43 8.78 4.04
CA VAL A 23 -8.76 8.01 2.84
C VAL A 23 -8.19 6.61 2.98
N GLU A 24 -8.87 5.64 2.37
CA GLU A 24 -8.33 4.28 2.24
C GLU A 24 -7.29 4.24 1.13
N THR A 25 -6.13 3.70 1.46
CA THR A 25 -5.04 3.44 0.51
C THR A 25 -4.72 1.96 0.53
N ALA A 26 -4.62 1.36 -0.65
CA ALA A 26 -4.27 -0.04 -0.87
C ALA A 26 -2.79 -0.18 -1.25
N PRO A 27 -2.18 -1.37 -1.09
CA PRO A 27 -0.83 -1.64 -1.59
C PRO A 27 -0.71 -1.29 -3.07
N PRO A 28 0.36 -0.60 -3.49
CA PRO A 28 0.67 -0.41 -4.89
C PRO A 28 0.69 -1.73 -5.67
N ALA A 29 0.27 -1.69 -6.94
CA ALA A 29 0.34 -2.85 -7.83
C ALA A 29 1.78 -3.37 -7.99
N SER A 30 2.77 -2.49 -7.85
CA SER A 30 4.20 -2.76 -7.90
C SER A 30 4.79 -3.30 -6.58
N THR A 31 3.98 -3.46 -5.53
CA THR A 31 4.45 -3.98 -4.23
C THR A 31 5.11 -5.33 -4.42
N ARG A 32 6.38 -5.47 -4.00
CA ARG A 32 7.17 -6.69 -4.17
C ARG A 32 6.56 -7.84 -3.39
N ILE A 33 6.42 -9.01 -4.00
CA ILE A 33 5.93 -10.23 -3.36
C ILE A 33 6.79 -11.42 -3.77
N ILE A 34 6.59 -12.53 -3.07
CA ILE A 34 7.23 -13.81 -3.37
C ILE A 34 6.13 -14.75 -3.86
N LEU A 35 6.22 -15.22 -5.09
CA LEU A 35 5.34 -16.25 -5.64
C LEU A 35 5.82 -17.62 -5.17
N GLU A 36 4.90 -18.45 -4.67
CA GLU A 36 5.08 -19.86 -4.38
C GLU A 36 4.34 -20.66 -5.45
N ASN A 37 5.09 -21.18 -6.43
CA ASN A 37 4.51 -21.71 -7.66
C ASN A 37 4.01 -23.16 -7.53
N THR A 38 4.29 -23.85 -6.42
CA THR A 38 3.80 -25.22 -6.20
C THR A 38 2.33 -25.23 -5.79
N HIS A 39 1.94 -24.39 -4.85
CA HIS A 39 0.57 -24.26 -4.36
C HIS A 39 -0.19 -23.09 -5.00
N GLN A 40 0.46 -22.36 -5.91
CA GLN A 40 -0.11 -21.20 -6.61
C GLN A 40 -0.57 -20.12 -5.61
N THR A 41 0.29 -19.84 -4.64
CA THR A 41 0.06 -18.81 -3.62
C THR A 41 1.13 -17.72 -3.72
N TYR A 42 0.89 -16.60 -3.07
CA TYR A 42 1.90 -15.56 -2.92
C TYR A 42 2.09 -15.22 -1.44
N ILE A 43 3.29 -14.73 -1.13
CA ILE A 43 3.77 -14.45 0.22
C ILE A 43 4.26 -13.01 0.24
N SER A 44 3.82 -12.23 1.22
CA SER A 44 4.45 -10.93 1.48
C SER A 44 5.77 -11.15 2.23
N PRO A 45 6.85 -10.41 1.91
CA PRO A 45 8.15 -10.53 2.57
C PRO A 45 8.14 -10.52 4.10
N PRO A 46 7.36 -9.69 4.82
CA PRO A 46 7.30 -9.77 6.29
C PRO A 46 6.76 -11.12 6.80
N CYS A 47 6.01 -11.87 5.98
CA CYS A 47 5.44 -13.16 6.33
C CYS A 47 6.29 -14.34 5.85
N TYR A 48 7.44 -14.11 5.19
CA TYR A 48 8.21 -15.15 4.53
C TYR A 48 8.63 -16.28 5.47
N GLU A 49 9.17 -15.96 6.65
CA GLU A 49 9.71 -16.97 7.56
C GLU A 49 8.66 -17.97 8.06
N GLN A 50 7.45 -17.49 8.32
CA GLN A 50 6.34 -18.30 8.83
C GLN A 50 5.46 -18.94 7.74
N ALA A 51 5.67 -18.58 6.47
CA ALA A 51 4.91 -19.14 5.36
C ALA A 51 5.26 -20.62 5.12
N GLN A 52 4.24 -21.41 4.80
CA GLN A 52 4.36 -22.76 4.27
C GLN A 52 4.78 -22.67 2.80
N LYS A 53 6.08 -22.87 2.54
CA LYS A 53 6.71 -22.65 1.23
C LYS A 53 7.52 -23.85 0.76
N THR A 54 7.60 -24.03 -0.56
CA THR A 54 8.54 -24.98 -1.19
C THR A 54 9.76 -24.23 -1.74
N ASN A 55 10.65 -24.93 -2.46
CA ASN A 55 11.76 -24.31 -3.17
C ASN A 55 11.38 -23.75 -4.56
N ASN A 56 10.10 -23.81 -4.94
CA ASN A 56 9.61 -23.29 -6.22
C ASN A 56 9.16 -21.82 -6.10
N LEU A 57 10.12 -20.95 -5.75
CA LEU A 57 9.88 -19.55 -5.41
C LEU A 57 10.39 -18.61 -6.50
N SER A 58 9.68 -17.50 -6.70
CA SER A 58 10.14 -16.41 -7.57
C SER A 58 9.64 -15.06 -7.06
N GLU A 59 10.44 -14.02 -7.20
CA GLU A 59 9.98 -12.66 -6.89
C GLU A 59 9.14 -12.09 -8.02
N ALA A 60 8.12 -11.31 -7.64
CA ALA A 60 7.28 -10.57 -8.56
C ALA A 60 6.66 -9.36 -7.85
N ASP A 61 5.81 -8.63 -8.54
CA ASP A 61 4.97 -7.58 -8.03
C ASP A 61 3.54 -8.09 -7.76
N LEU A 62 2.81 -7.44 -6.84
CA LEU A 62 1.47 -7.84 -6.41
C LEU A 62 0.52 -8.01 -7.59
N LYS A 63 0.66 -7.14 -8.60
CA LYS A 63 -0.08 -7.24 -9.86
C LYS A 63 0.12 -8.60 -10.53
N LYS A 64 1.34 -9.13 -10.56
CA LYS A 64 1.63 -10.42 -11.20
C LYS A 64 0.93 -11.58 -10.49
N ALA A 65 0.88 -11.58 -9.15
CA ALA A 65 0.10 -12.58 -8.42
C ALA A 65 -1.39 -12.49 -8.72
N GLN A 66 -1.93 -11.27 -8.80
CA GLN A 66 -3.34 -11.04 -9.16
C GLN A 66 -3.65 -11.51 -10.58
N ASP A 67 -2.78 -11.19 -11.55
CA ASP A 67 -2.90 -11.64 -12.94
C ASP A 67 -2.85 -13.17 -13.07
N LEU A 68 -2.09 -13.84 -12.20
CA LEU A 68 -2.01 -15.30 -12.11
C LEU A 68 -3.14 -15.94 -11.27
N ASN A 69 -4.00 -15.13 -10.65
CA ASN A 69 -5.03 -15.56 -9.69
C ASN A 69 -4.49 -16.34 -8.47
N TYR A 70 -3.23 -16.09 -8.10
CA TYR A 70 -2.63 -16.71 -6.91
C TYR A 70 -3.32 -16.16 -5.66
N GLN A 71 -3.52 -17.03 -4.68
CA GLN A 71 -4.14 -16.66 -3.41
C GLN A 71 -3.06 -16.28 -2.39
N PRO A 72 -3.36 -15.44 -1.38
CA PRO A 72 -2.44 -15.23 -0.27
C PRO A 72 -2.16 -16.58 0.41
N GLU A 73 -0.90 -16.87 0.67
CA GLU A 73 -0.48 -18.15 1.25
C GLU A 73 -1.08 -18.38 2.65
N SER A 74 -1.26 -17.32 3.42
CA SER A 74 -1.79 -17.36 4.79
C SER A 74 -2.49 -16.07 5.17
N GLY A 75 -3.12 -16.07 6.36
CA GLY A 75 -3.70 -14.89 6.98
C GLY A 75 -2.68 -13.75 7.12
N CYS A 76 -1.43 -14.05 7.49
CA CYS A 76 -0.38 -13.03 7.58
C CYS A 76 -0.19 -12.27 6.26
N THR A 77 -0.08 -12.99 5.14
CA THR A 77 0.10 -12.36 3.83
C THR A 77 -1.10 -11.48 3.50
N LYS A 78 -2.31 -11.98 3.74
CA LYS A 78 -3.55 -11.22 3.54
C LYS A 78 -3.55 -9.94 4.37
N ASP A 79 -3.32 -10.05 5.68
CA ASP A 79 -3.41 -8.95 6.65
C ASP A 79 -2.33 -7.88 6.38
N SER A 80 -1.13 -8.30 5.99
CA SER A 80 -0.03 -7.38 5.65
C SER A 80 -0.36 -6.49 4.44
N LEU A 81 -1.22 -6.96 3.54
CA LEU A 81 -1.64 -6.28 2.31
C LEU A 81 -3.01 -5.60 2.43
N GLU A 82 -3.61 -5.60 3.63
CA GLU A 82 -4.88 -4.90 3.82
C GLU A 82 -4.72 -3.38 3.66
N PRO A 83 -5.69 -2.73 2.98
CA PRO A 83 -5.74 -1.28 2.89
C PRO A 83 -5.69 -0.61 4.26
N ILE A 84 -5.03 0.54 4.33
CA ILE A 84 -4.95 1.35 5.55
C ILE A 84 -5.66 2.68 5.36
N LYS A 85 -6.11 3.26 6.46
CA LYS A 85 -6.56 4.66 6.49
C LYS A 85 -5.39 5.57 6.75
N GLN A 86 -5.21 6.57 5.90
CA GLN A 86 -4.24 7.63 6.11
C GLN A 86 -4.78 8.96 5.59
N SER A 87 -4.20 10.07 6.05
CA SER A 87 -4.60 11.40 5.59
C SER A 87 -4.29 11.58 4.10
N ILE A 88 -5.06 12.42 3.42
CA ILE A 88 -4.83 12.78 2.00
C ILE A 88 -3.39 13.29 1.82
N ALA A 89 -2.90 14.10 2.75
CA ALA A 89 -1.53 14.60 2.72
C ALA A 89 -0.49 13.48 2.70
N TYR A 90 -0.67 12.43 3.51
CA TYR A 90 0.25 11.28 3.52
C TYR A 90 0.13 10.42 2.27
N ALA A 91 -1.08 10.17 1.77
CA ALA A 91 -1.27 9.44 0.53
C ALA A 91 -0.59 10.14 -0.67
N ILE A 92 -0.62 11.47 -0.71
CA ILE A 92 0.09 12.26 -1.73
C ILE A 92 1.61 12.18 -1.52
N ALA A 93 2.08 12.36 -0.29
CA ALA A 93 3.51 12.31 0.03
C ALA A 93 4.12 10.94 -0.32
N GLU A 94 3.41 9.85 -0.06
CA GLU A 94 3.80 8.48 -0.44
C GLU A 94 3.90 8.35 -1.96
N LYS A 95 2.89 8.78 -2.72
CA LYS A 95 2.92 8.77 -4.20
C LYS A 95 4.06 9.61 -4.81
N MET A 96 4.51 10.64 -4.11
CA MET A 96 5.62 11.49 -4.54
C MET A 96 6.99 10.97 -4.09
N GLY A 97 7.05 9.85 -3.36
CA GLY A 97 8.30 9.33 -2.79
C GLY A 97 8.87 10.20 -1.66
N LEU A 98 8.06 11.08 -1.07
CA LEU A 98 8.45 11.92 0.06
C LEU A 98 8.25 11.23 1.41
N LYS A 99 7.51 10.11 1.43
CA LYS A 99 7.25 9.29 2.60
C LYS A 99 7.30 7.82 2.19
N GLU A 100 7.91 6.98 3.01
CA GLU A 100 7.93 5.53 2.81
C GLU A 100 6.52 4.94 2.95
N SER A 101 6.18 4.02 2.05
CA SER A 101 4.93 3.27 2.12
C SER A 101 5.00 2.20 3.19
N LYS A 102 3.83 1.81 3.73
CA LYS A 102 3.69 0.59 4.56
C LYS A 102 4.19 -0.66 3.82
N TRP A 103 4.12 -0.65 2.48
CA TRP A 103 4.44 -1.79 1.64
C TRP A 103 5.78 -1.68 0.90
N GLU A 104 6.67 -0.80 1.37
CA GLU A 104 8.09 -0.80 0.97
C GLU A 104 8.87 -1.73 1.92
N TRP A 105 9.43 -2.81 1.37
CA TRP A 105 10.23 -3.82 2.08
C TRP A 105 11.30 -4.44 1.18
#